data_AF-T1B5I5-F1
#
_entry.id   AF-T1B5I5-F1
#
_cell.length_a   1.000
_cell.length_b   1.000
_cell.length_c   1.000
_cell.angle_alpha   90.00
_cell.angle_beta   90.00
_cell.angle_gamma   90.00
#
_symmetry.space_group_name_H-M   'P 1'
#
loop_
_entity.id
_entity.type
_entity.pdbx_description
1 polymer ?
#
loop_
_entity_poly.entity_id
_entity_poly.type
_entity_poly.pdbx_seq_one_letter_code
_entity_poly.pdbx_strand_id
1 'polypeptide(L)'
;MTHVVVDPITRIEGHLRIEAEVESGKVTKAWSSSTMFRGVELILEGRDPRDAWAFAQRICGVCTTVHAIASIRAVENAIGATPPPNARILRNLIIATQQVHDHVIHFYHLQALSV
;
A
#
# COMPACT_ATOMS: atom_id res chain seq x y z
N MET A 1 20.02 -28.31 -7.51
CA MET A 1 19.28 -27.05 -7.72
C MET A 1 17.80 -27.37 -7.64
N THR A 2 17.11 -26.81 -6.64
CA THR A 2 15.67 -27.00 -6.41
C THR A 2 14.95 -25.70 -6.72
N HIS A 3 13.84 -25.76 -7.45
CA HIS A 3 12.99 -24.60 -7.70
C HIS A 3 11.78 -24.64 -6.77
N VAL A 4 11.58 -23.59 -5.98
CA VAL A 4 10.51 -23.46 -4.99
C VAL A 4 9.57 -22.33 -5.40
N VAL A 5 8.27 -22.57 -5.31
CA VAL A 5 7.23 -21.58 -5.60
C VAL A 5 6.31 -21.46 -4.40
N VAL A 6 6.11 -20.24 -3.90
CA VAL A 6 5.16 -19.91 -2.85
C VAL A 6 4.11 -18.97 -3.41
N ASP A 7 2.92 -19.51 -3.65
CA ASP A 7 1.78 -18.84 -4.26
C ASP A 7 0.47 -19.47 -3.70
N PRO A 8 -0.27 -18.78 -2.81
CA PRO A 8 -0.07 -17.40 -2.39
C PRO A 8 0.92 -17.25 -1.22
N ILE A 9 1.63 -16.13 -1.17
CA ILE A 9 2.15 -15.60 0.11
C ILE A 9 0.95 -15.14 0.96
N THR A 10 0.84 -15.67 2.18
CA THR A 10 -0.26 -15.35 3.10
C THR A 10 0.17 -14.35 4.17
N ARG A 11 -0.80 -13.84 4.95
CA ARG A 11 -0.59 -12.80 6.00
C ARG A 11 0.04 -11.51 5.47
N ILE A 12 -0.34 -11.13 4.25
CA ILE A 12 -0.02 -9.85 3.63
C ILE A 12 -1.30 -9.24 3.05
N GLU A 13 -1.22 -7.99 2.61
CA GLU A 13 -2.22 -7.41 1.71
C GLU A 13 -1.87 -7.76 0.26
N GLY A 14 -2.90 -7.99 -0.57
CA GLY A 14 -2.73 -8.21 -2.01
C GLY A 14 -2.40 -9.64 -2.42
N HIS A 15 -1.89 -9.77 -3.64
CA HIS A 15 -1.60 -11.06 -4.30
C HIS A 15 -0.12 -11.11 -4.66
N LEU A 16 0.65 -11.90 -3.92
CA LEU A 16 2.10 -12.02 -4.11
C LEU A 16 2.48 -13.48 -4.30
N ARG A 17 3.28 -13.69 -5.35
CA ARG A 17 3.96 -14.93 -5.66
C ARG A 17 5.46 -14.72 -5.50
N ILE A 18 6.12 -15.64 -4.78
CA ILE A 18 7.59 -15.68 -4.68
C ILE A 18 8.09 -16.99 -5.27
N GLU A 19 9.09 -16.89 -6.13
CA GLU A 19 9.82 -18.03 -6.68
C GLU A 19 11.28 -17.96 -6.24
N ALA A 20 11.91 -19.10 -5.98
CA ALA A 20 13.30 -19.17 -5.56
C ALA A 20 14.02 -20.40 -6.12
N GLU A 21 15.26 -20.21 -6.58
CA GLU A 21 16.21 -21.29 -6.82
C GLU A 21 17.03 -21.53 -5.56
N VAL A 22 17.14 -22.79 -5.14
CA VAL A 22 17.83 -23.21 -3.93
C VAL A 22 18.95 -24.19 -4.29
N GLU A 23 20.17 -23.86 -3.88
CA GLU A 23 21.35 -24.70 -4.02
C GLU A 23 22.05 -24.84 -2.68
N SER A 24 22.39 -26.07 -2.30
CA SER A 24 23.09 -26.36 -1.03
C SER A 24 22.42 -25.70 0.19
N GLY A 25 21.08 -25.68 0.21
CA GLY A 25 20.28 -25.11 1.30
C GLY A 25 20.20 -23.57 1.33
N LYS A 26 20.72 -22.87 0.32
CA LYS A 26 20.66 -21.40 0.22
C LYS A 26 19.90 -20.97 -1.02
N VAL A 27 19.12 -19.89 -0.89
CA VAL A 27 18.50 -19.23 -2.03
C VAL A 27 19.60 -18.55 -2.86
N THR A 28 19.72 -18.89 -4.14
CA THR A 28 20.70 -18.31 -5.07
C THR A 28 20.06 -17.28 -6.01
N LYS A 29 18.77 -17.42 -6.28
CA LYS A 29 17.97 -16.49 -7.10
C LYS A 29 16.54 -16.46 -6.61
N ALA A 30 15.88 -15.31 -6.72
CA ALA A 30 14.48 -15.15 -6.36
C ALA A 30 13.75 -14.21 -7.31
N TRP A 31 12.44 -14.39 -7.43
CA TRP A 31 11.53 -13.53 -8.17
C TRP A 31 10.35 -13.15 -7.30
N SER A 32 9.91 -11.91 -7.45
CA SER A 32 8.71 -11.37 -6.80
C SER A 32 7.73 -10.95 -7.88
N SER A 33 6.53 -11.51 -7.85
CA SER A 33 5.49 -11.27 -8.83
C SER A 33 4.19 -10.89 -8.16
N SER A 34 3.69 -9.69 -8.49
CA SER A 34 2.33 -9.29 -8.15
C SER A 34 1.38 -9.79 -9.24
N THR A 35 0.41 -10.61 -8.88
CA THR A 35 -0.43 -11.34 -9.84
C THR A 35 -1.79 -10.67 -10.10
N MET A 36 -1.99 -9.45 -9.61
CA MET A 36 -3.24 -8.69 -9.74
C MET A 36 -2.99 -7.24 -10.15
N PHE A 37 -3.81 -6.73 -11.06
CA PHE A 37 -3.82 -5.33 -11.50
C PHE A 37 -5.24 -4.80 -11.61
N ARG A 38 -5.45 -3.55 -11.20
CA ARG A 38 -6.76 -2.86 -11.26
C ARG A 38 -6.79 -1.63 -12.17
N GLY A 39 -5.63 -1.04 -12.48
CA GLY A 39 -5.56 0.18 -13.30
C GLY A 39 -6.24 1.41 -12.68
N VAL A 40 -6.08 1.63 -11.37
CA VAL A 40 -6.70 2.80 -10.68
C VAL A 40 -6.26 4.13 -11.30
N GLU A 41 -5.03 4.22 -11.81
CA GLU A 41 -4.52 5.40 -12.52
C GLU A 41 -5.28 5.65 -13.82
N LEU A 42 -5.53 4.60 -14.62
CA LEU A 42 -6.34 4.69 -15.84
C LEU A 42 -7.78 5.10 -15.54
N ILE A 43 -8.35 4.59 -14.42
CA ILE A 43 -9.69 4.97 -13.99
C ILE A 43 -9.79 6.46 -13.66
N LEU A 44 -8.69 7.08 -13.20
CA LEU A 44 -8.64 8.49 -12.82
C LEU A 44 -8.53 9.45 -14.02
N GLU A 45 -8.11 8.97 -15.18
CA GLU A 45 -7.94 9.81 -16.37
C GLU A 45 -9.26 10.50 -16.78
N GLY A 46 -9.18 11.80 -17.09
CA GLY A 46 -10.32 12.61 -17.49
C GLY A 46 -11.30 13.00 -16.37
N ARG A 47 -11.07 12.56 -15.13
CA ARG A 47 -11.90 12.97 -13.98
C ARG A 47 -11.52 14.33 -13.44
N ASP A 48 -12.44 14.94 -12.70
CA ASP A 48 -12.15 16.15 -11.93
C ASP A 48 -11.10 15.85 -10.85
N PRO A 49 -10.00 16.63 -10.76
CA PRO A 49 -8.98 16.42 -9.74
C PRO A 49 -9.51 16.40 -8.29
N ARG A 50 -10.63 17.09 -8.02
CA ARG A 50 -11.26 17.12 -6.69
C ARG A 50 -11.87 15.78 -6.27
N ASP A 51 -12.18 14.91 -7.23
CA ASP A 51 -12.71 13.58 -6.99
C ASP A 51 -11.60 12.54 -6.77
N ALA A 52 -10.37 12.84 -7.21
CA ALA A 52 -9.29 11.86 -7.33
C ALA A 52 -8.97 11.13 -6.01
N TRP A 53 -9.04 11.83 -4.88
CA TRP A 53 -8.71 11.26 -3.58
C TRP A 53 -9.65 10.12 -3.18
N ALA A 54 -10.93 10.21 -3.56
CA ALA A 54 -11.92 9.20 -3.22
C ALA A 54 -11.64 7.89 -3.96
N PHE A 55 -11.19 7.96 -5.21
CA PHE A 55 -10.78 6.79 -6.02
C PHE A 55 -9.42 6.26 -5.57
N ALA A 56 -8.42 7.14 -5.43
CA ALA A 56 -7.07 6.76 -5.01
C ALA A 56 -7.06 6.09 -3.63
N GLN A 57 -7.95 6.48 -2.70
CA GLN A 57 -8.08 5.83 -1.40
C GLN A 57 -8.37 4.32 -1.50
N ARG A 58 -9.01 3.87 -2.59
CA ARG A 58 -9.34 2.45 -2.79
C ARG A 58 -8.17 1.67 -3.39
N ILE A 59 -7.00 2.27 -3.56
CA ILE A 59 -5.77 1.53 -3.91
C ILE A 59 -5.48 0.49 -2.82
N CYS A 60 -5.59 0.83 -1.53
CA CYS A 60 -5.37 -0.14 -0.47
C CYS A 60 -6.28 0.13 0.74
N GLY A 61 -6.87 -0.93 1.29
CA GLY A 61 -7.72 -0.87 2.48
C GLY A 61 -6.95 -1.04 3.79
N VAL A 62 -5.77 -1.67 3.77
CA VAL A 62 -4.91 -1.83 4.96
C VAL A 62 -4.31 -0.49 5.34
N CYS A 63 -3.53 0.11 4.43
CA CYS A 63 -3.02 1.47 4.59
C CYS A 63 -4.07 2.53 4.20
N THR A 64 -5.30 2.36 4.68
CA THR A 64 -6.36 3.36 4.45
C THR A 64 -5.91 4.75 4.92
N THR A 65 -6.59 5.79 4.44
CA THR A 65 -6.27 7.23 4.60
C THR A 65 -5.05 7.73 3.81
N VAL A 66 -3.98 6.94 3.63
CA VAL A 66 -2.73 7.51 3.11
C VAL A 66 -2.81 7.94 1.65
N HIS A 67 -3.47 7.15 0.80
CA HIS A 67 -3.65 7.50 -0.61
C HIS A 67 -4.60 8.68 -0.81
N ALA A 68 -5.63 8.83 0.05
CA ALA A 68 -6.50 10.01 0.03
C ALA A 68 -5.70 11.28 0.31
N ILE A 69 -4.90 11.28 1.39
CA ILE A 69 -4.13 12.45 1.80
C ILE A 69 -3.01 12.76 0.79
N ALA A 70 -2.37 11.74 0.22
CA ALA A 70 -1.39 11.92 -0.85
C ALA A 70 -2.02 12.55 -2.10
N SER A 71 -3.20 12.07 -2.53
CA SER A 71 -3.93 12.64 -3.66
C SER A 71 -4.35 14.09 -3.42
N ILE A 72 -4.89 14.40 -2.22
CA ILE A 72 -5.22 15.78 -1.83
C ILE A 72 -3.99 16.69 -1.89
N ARG A 73 -2.85 16.25 -1.33
CA ARG A 73 -1.59 17.02 -1.37
C ARG A 73 -1.09 17.25 -2.79
N ALA A 74 -1.23 16.26 -3.68
CA ALA A 74 -0.84 16.40 -5.08
C ALA A 74 -1.68 17.47 -5.79
N VAL A 75 -3.01 17.48 -5.58
CA VAL A 75 -3.90 18.50 -6.16
C VAL A 75 -3.63 19.89 -5.54
N GLU A 76 -3.47 19.98 -4.22
CA GLU A 76 -3.11 21.23 -3.54
C GLU A 76 -1.81 21.81 -4.09
N ASN A 77 -0.79 20.97 -4.30
CA ASN A 77 0.47 21.38 -4.90
C ASN A 77 0.30 21.88 -6.34
N ALA A 78 -0.49 21.19 -7.17
CA ALA A 78 -0.73 21.57 -8.56
C ALA A 78 -1.40 22.94 -8.71
N ILE A 79 -2.25 23.34 -7.75
CA ILE A 79 -2.96 24.63 -7.78
C ILE A 79 -2.34 25.70 -6.87
N GLY A 80 -1.23 25.41 -6.17
CA GLY A 80 -0.60 26.32 -5.21
C GLY A 80 -1.43 26.60 -3.95
N ALA A 81 -2.36 25.70 -3.59
CA ALA A 81 -3.19 25.86 -2.41
C ALA A 81 -2.44 25.50 -1.12
N THR A 82 -2.65 26.28 -0.07
CA THR A 82 -2.15 25.98 1.27
C THR A 82 -3.30 25.64 2.20
N PRO A 83 -3.36 24.43 2.78
CA PRO A 83 -4.43 24.07 3.70
C PRO A 83 -4.34 24.90 4.99
N PRO A 84 -5.48 25.31 5.59
CA PRO A 84 -5.50 25.99 6.88
C PRO A 84 -4.77 25.18 7.97
N PRO A 85 -4.16 25.83 8.98
CA PRO A 85 -3.44 25.15 10.06
C PRO A 85 -4.24 24.03 10.73
N ASN A 86 -5.53 24.26 11.01
CA ASN A 86 -6.41 23.25 11.62
C ASN A 86 -6.62 22.02 10.71
N ALA A 87 -6.67 22.21 9.39
CA ALA A 87 -6.77 21.09 8.45
C ALA A 87 -5.47 20.26 8.45
N ARG A 88 -4.31 20.89 8.56
CA ARG A 88 -3.01 20.19 8.68
C ARG A 88 -2.94 19.37 9.97
N ILE A 89 -3.34 19.95 11.10
CA ILE A 89 -3.37 19.26 12.41
C ILE A 89 -4.30 18.04 12.34
N LEU A 90 -5.50 18.20 11.80
CA LEU A 90 -6.45 17.10 11.65
C LEU A 90 -5.88 15.96 10.78
N ARG A 91 -5.26 16.30 9.63
CA ARG A 91 -4.60 15.31 8.77
C ARG A 91 -3.47 14.58 9.50
N ASN A 92 -2.68 15.28 10.31
CA ASN A 92 -1.60 14.67 11.09
C ASN A 92 -2.14 13.70 12.14
N LEU A 93 -3.21 14.06 12.84
CA LEU A 93 -3.86 13.18 13.83
C LEU A 93 -4.38 11.90 13.16
N ILE A 94 -5.08 12.03 12.03
CA ILE A 94 -5.60 10.89 11.27
C ILE A 94 -4.48 9.94 10.83
N ILE A 95 -3.39 10.48 10.25
CA ILE A 95 -2.24 9.66 9.82
C ILE A 95 -1.55 8.98 11.00
N ALA A 96 -1.39 9.68 12.12
CA ALA A 96 -0.76 9.11 13.31
C ALA A 96 -1.59 7.95 13.87
N THR A 97 -2.91 8.11 13.98
CA THR A 97 -3.80 7.03 14.42
C THR A 97 -3.77 5.85 13.46
N GLN A 98 -3.79 6.10 12.14
CA GLN A 98 -3.66 5.04 11.14
C GLN A 98 -2.37 4.26 11.31
N GLN A 99 -1.22 4.93 11.45
CA GLN A 99 0.07 4.24 11.58
C GLN A 99 0.13 3.36 12.83
N VAL A 100 -0.35 3.84 13.97
CA VAL A 100 -0.38 3.06 15.20
C VAL A 100 -1.23 1.80 15.02
N HIS A 101 -2.42 1.93 14.44
CA HIS A 101 -3.28 0.78 14.14
C HIS A 101 -2.59 -0.22 13.19
N ASP A 102 -2.08 0.28 12.06
CA ASP A 102 -1.45 -0.53 11.00
C ASP A 102 -0.27 -1.34 11.57
N HIS A 103 0.61 -0.71 12.35
CA HIS A 103 1.80 -1.36 12.90
C HIS A 103 1.48 -2.40 13.97
N VAL A 104 0.50 -2.15 14.84
CA VAL A 104 0.06 -3.14 15.83
C VAL A 104 -0.55 -4.34 15.13
N ILE A 105 -1.38 -4.14 14.10
CA ILE A 105 -1.94 -5.23 13.31
C ILE A 105 -0.85 -6.01 12.60
N HIS A 106 0.09 -5.33 11.94
CA HIS A 106 1.21 -5.96 11.26
C HIS A 106 2.03 -6.82 12.22
N PHE A 107 2.39 -6.29 13.40
CA PHE A 107 3.18 -7.04 14.38
C PHE A 107 2.48 -8.32 14.84
N TYR A 108 1.25 -8.22 15.34
CA TYR A 108 0.57 -9.35 15.98
C TYR A 108 -0.12 -10.30 14.99
N HIS A 109 -0.84 -9.76 14.01
CA HIS A 109 -1.70 -10.58 13.15
C HIS A 109 -0.96 -11.06 11.91
N LEU A 110 -0.02 -10.25 11.39
CA LEU A 110 0.68 -10.58 10.16
C LEU A 110 2.02 -11.28 10.43
N GLN A 111 2.79 -10.85 11.45
CA GLN A 111 4.16 -11.34 11.63
C GLN A 111 4.38 -12.33 12.78
N ALA A 112 3.67 -12.22 13.91
CA ALA A 112 4.00 -12.98 15.13
C ALA A 112 3.92 -14.52 15.00
N LEU A 113 3.25 -15.05 13.98
CA LEU A 113 3.13 -16.49 13.70
C LEU A 113 4.13 -17.00 12.65
N SER A 114 5.06 -16.16 12.19
CA SER A 114 6.14 -16.57 11.29
C SER A 114 7.14 -17.43 12.08
N VAL A 115 6.88 -18.75 12.09
CA VAL A 115 7.82 -19.80 12.50
C VAL A 115 8.90 -20.03 11.44
#